data_AF-L1M547-F1
#
_entry.id   AF-L1M547-F1
#
_cell.length_a   1.000
_cell.length_b   1.000
_cell.length_c   1.000
_cell.angle_alpha   90.00
_cell.angle_beta   90.00
_cell.angle_gamma   90.00
#
_symmetry.space_group_name_H-M   'P 1'
#
loop_
_entity.id
_entity.type
_entity.pdbx_description
1 polymer ?
#
loop_
_entity_poly.entity_id
_entity_poly.type
_entity_poly.pdbx_seq_one_letter_code
_entity_poly.pdbx_strand_id
1 'polypeptide(L)' 'MPETTFELLPIEVKAEVRQLAADLGWSLDRSTDEYLEMSRSLAIQEQLRQMRHKAPVLGLVGHKKGLDVP' A
#
# COMPACT_ATOMS: atom_id res chain seq x y z
N MET A 1 15.56 -22.85 17.09
CA MET A 1 15.61 -21.42 16.74
C MET A 1 14.26 -21.07 16.16
N PRO A 2 13.49 -20.11 16.69
CA PRO A 2 12.27 -19.68 16.02
C PRO A 2 12.66 -19.09 14.66
N GLU A 3 11.96 -19.47 13.60
CA GLU A 3 12.11 -18.84 12.29
C GLU A 3 11.72 -17.37 12.45
N THR A 4 12.70 -16.46 12.32
CA THR A 4 12.42 -15.03 12.41
C THR A 4 11.66 -14.59 11.16
N THR A 5 10.82 -13.57 11.28
CA THR A 5 10.06 -13.01 10.13
C THR A 5 10.99 -12.67 8.97
N PHE A 6 12.23 -12.24 9.28
CA PHE A 6 13.29 -12.02 8.31
C PHE A 6 13.58 -13.25 7.45
N GLU A 7 13.63 -14.45 8.04
CA GLU A 7 13.96 -15.68 7.30
C GLU A 7 12.88 -16.12 6.31
N LEU A 8 11.64 -15.69 6.54
CA LEU A 8 10.52 -15.95 5.65
C LEU A 8 10.46 -14.99 4.45
N LEU A 9 11.28 -13.94 4.43
CA LEU A 9 11.28 -12.96 3.35
C LEU A 9 11.92 -13.52 2.05
N PRO A 10 11.45 -13.07 0.87
CA PRO A 10 12.12 -13.31 -0.39
C PRO A 10 13.58 -12.84 -0.36
N ILE A 11 14.45 -13.51 -1.13
CA ILE A 11 15.89 -13.23 -1.12
C ILE A 11 16.23 -11.78 -1.52
N GLU A 12 15.45 -11.21 -2.43
CA GLU A 12 15.57 -9.81 -2.88
C GLU A 12 15.29 -8.84 -1.72
N VAL A 13 14.20 -9.08 -1.00
CA VAL A 13 13.80 -8.29 0.16
C VAL A 13 14.79 -8.43 1.32
N LYS A 14 15.34 -9.64 1.54
CA LYS A 14 16.39 -9.87 2.55
C LYS A 14 17.63 -9.00 2.31
N ALA A 15 18.01 -8.76 1.06
CA ALA A 15 19.14 -7.90 0.73
C ALA A 15 18.86 -6.44 1.08
N GLU A 16 17.67 -5.94 0.75
CA GLU A 16 17.24 -4.58 1.09
C GLU A 16 17.16 -4.36 2.60
N VAL A 17 16.56 -5.29 3.34
CA VAL A 17 16.47 -5.21 4.81
C VAL A 17 17.85 -5.25 5.47
N ARG A 18 18.80 -6.03 4.94
CA ARG A 18 20.19 -6.03 5.43
C ARG A 18 20.89 -4.70 5.19
N GLN A 19 20.69 -4.10 4.01
CA GLN A 19 21.23 -2.79 3.70
C GLN A 19 20.64 -1.72 4.62
N LEU A 20 19.31 -1.74 4.82
CA LEU A 20 18.61 -0.85 5.74
C LEU A 20 19.13 -0.97 7.18
N ALA A 21 19.32 -2.20 7.65
CA ALA A 21 19.86 -2.47 8.98
C ALA A 21 21.29 -1.92 9.13
N ALA A 22 22.13 -2.08 8.10
CA ALA A 22 23.49 -1.55 8.09
C ALA A 22 23.52 -0.02 8.07
N ASP A 23 22.70 0.60 7.22
CA ASP A 23 22.66 2.05 7.03
C ASP A 23 22.14 2.79 8.27
N LEU A 24 21.18 2.20 8.97
CA LEU A 24 20.54 2.79 10.16
C LEU A 24 21.11 2.27 11.49
N GLY A 25 22.02 1.30 11.45
CA GLY A 25 22.57 0.64 12.62
C GLY A 25 21.51 -0.10 13.45
N TRP A 26 20.48 -0.64 12.78
CA TRP A 26 19.36 -1.33 13.42
C TRP A 26 19.57 -2.84 13.45
N SER A 27 18.84 -3.52 14.33
CA SER A 27 18.77 -4.99 14.30
C SER A 27 17.99 -5.46 13.06
N LEU A 28 18.25 -6.68 12.60
CA LEU A 28 17.55 -7.27 11.46
C LEU A 28 16.04 -7.41 11.73
N ASP A 29 15.64 -7.79 12.94
CA ASP A 29 14.23 -7.90 13.31
C ASP A 29 13.52 -6.53 13.23
N ARG A 30 14.11 -5.49 13.83
CA ARG A 30 13.55 -4.13 13.76
C ARG A 30 13.47 -3.64 12.32
N SER A 31 14.53 -3.85 11.54
CA SER A 31 14.57 -3.42 10.14
C SER A 31 13.53 -4.17 9.30
N THR A 32 13.27 -5.43 9.62
CA THR A 32 12.23 -6.24 8.98
C THR A 32 10.84 -5.69 9.29
N ASP A 33 10.55 -5.41 10.56
CA ASP A 33 9.25 -4.89 10.97
C ASP A 33 8.97 -3.52 10.33
N GLU A 34 9.94 -2.61 10.39
CA GLU A 34 9.83 -1.27 9.78
C GLU A 34 9.68 -1.33 8.26
N TYR A 35 10.43 -2.22 7.59
CA TYR A 35 10.31 -2.41 6.15
C TYR A 35 8.91 -2.92 5.75
N LEU A 36 8.36 -3.86 6.50
CA LEU A 36 7.01 -4.39 6.27
C LEU A 36 5.93 -3.35 6.57
N GLU A 37 6.08 -2.55 7.62
CA GLU A 37 5.17 -1.45 7.95
C GLU A 37 5.18 -0.37 6.86
N MET A 38 6.36 0.01 6.38
CA MET A 38 6.51 0.96 5.28
C MET A 38 5.88 0.43 3.98
N SER A 39 6.09 -0.84 3.66
CA SER A 39 5.49 -1.50 2.50
C SER A 39 3.96 -1.50 2.56
N ARG A 40 3.40 -1.78 3.75
CA ARG A 40 1.94 -1.73 3.98
C ARG A 40 1.40 -0.31 3.80
N SER A 41 2.10 0.68 4.34
CA SER A 41 1.71 2.09 4.22
C SER A 41 1.72 2.55 2.76
N LEU A 42 2.73 2.15 1.99
CA LEU A 42 2.81 2.47 0.56
C LEU A 42 1.69 1.80 -0.24
N ALA A 43 1.37 0.53 0.05
CA ALA A 43 0.26 -0.17 -0.59
C ALA A 43 -1.09 0.53 -0.32
N ILE A 44 -1.31 1.01 0.91
CA ILE A 44 -2.52 1.78 1.26
C ILE A 44 -2.56 3.11 0.50
N GLN A 45 -1.45 3.84 0.41
CA GLN A 45 -1.38 5.09 -0.35
C GLN A 45 -1.69 4.87 -1.84
N GLU A 46 -1.16 3.80 -2.42
CA GLU A 46 -1.42 3.45 -3.82
C GLU A 46 -2.89 3.06 -4.04
N GLN A 47 -3.49 2.31 -3.12
CA GLN A 47 -4.92 2.00 -3.15
C GLN A 47 -5.78 3.27 -3.09
N LEU A 48 -5.46 4.20 -2.18
CA LEU A 48 -6.16 5.48 -2.08
C LEU A 48 -5.99 6.33 -3.35
N ARG A 49 -4.81 6.31 -3.98
CA ARG A 49 -4.57 6.98 -5.26
C ARG A 49 -5.45 6.40 -6.37
N GLN A 50 -5.57 5.09 -6.46
CA GLN A 50 -6.44 4.41 -7.42
C GLN A 50 -7.93 4.72 -7.17
N MET A 51 -8.36 4.77 -5.90
CA MET A 51 -9.73 5.15 -5.54
C MET A 51 -10.04 6.62 -5.87
N ARG A 52 -9.09 7.54 -5.64
CA ARG A 52 -9.25 8.96 -5.99
C ARG A 52 -9.41 9.17 -7.50
N HIS A 53 -8.73 8.38 -8.32
CA HIS A 53 -8.90 8.41 -9.78
C HIS A 53 -10.22 7.77 -10.24
N LYS A 54 -10.82 6.89 -9.43
CA LYS A 54 -12.15 6.31 -9.64
C LYS A 54 -13.21 7.02 -8.80
N ALA A 55 -13.22 8.35 -8.73
CA ALA A 55 -14.48 9.03 -8.40
C ALA A 55 -15.41 8.85 -9.61
N PRO A 56 -16.49 8.05 -9.52
CA PRO A 56 -17.50 8.10 -10.56
C PRO A 56 -18.16 9.45 -10.37
N VAL A 57 -17.80 10.41 -11.20
CA VAL A 57 -18.66 11.57 -11.42
C VAL A 57 -19.91 10.95 -12.04
N LEU A 58 -20.88 10.61 -11.21
CA LEU A 58 -22.26 10.38 -11.64
C LEU A 58 -22.65 11.68 -12.31
N GLY A 59 -22.48 11.71 -13.63
CA GLY A 59 -22.90 12.82 -14.46
C GLY A 59 -24.39 12.97 -14.27
N LEU A 60 -24.79 13.91 -13.41
CA LEU A 60 -26.15 14.42 -13.29
C LEU A 60 -26.50 15.24 -14.55
N VAL A 61 -26.24 14.68 -15.73
CA VAL A 61 -26.55 15.28 -17.02
C VAL A 61 -27.80 14.60 -17.54
N GLY A 62 -28.94 15.22 -17.26
CA GLY A 62 -29.97 15.33 -18.30
C GLY A 62 -31.29 14.54 -18.17
N HIS A 63 -31.64 13.92 -17.04
CA HIS A 63 -33.01 13.38 -16.88
C HIS A 63 -33.98 14.43 -16.33
N LYS A 64 -34.24 15.49 -17.12
CA LYS A 64 -35.36 16.44 -16.93
C LYS A 64 -36.37 16.38 -18.08
N LYS A 65 -36.59 15.20 -18.66
CA LYS A 65 -37.67 14.96 -19.63
C LYS A 65 -38.33 13.62 -19.29
N GLY A 66 -39.48 13.66 -18.64
CA GLY A 66 -40.26 12.45 -18.39
C GLY A 66 -41.39 12.58 -17.38
N LEU A 67 -41.53 13.69 -16.65
CA LEU A 67 -42.56 13.86 -15.62
C LEU A 67 -43.62 14.91 -15.95
N ASP A 68 -43.73 15.32 -17.22
CA ASP A 68 -44.82 16.19 -17.66
C ASP A 68 -45.34 15.71 -19.02
N VAL A 69 -46.37 14.87 -18.96
CA VAL A 69 -47.31 14.64 -20.07
C VAL A 69 -48.70 14.56 -19.42
N PRO A 70 -49.70 15.32 -19.94
CA PRO A 70 -50.97 15.67 -19.28
C PRO A 70 -51.95 14.52 -19.04
#